data_AF-A0A948PS51-F1
#
_entry.id   AF-A0A948PS51-F1
#
_cell.length_a   1.000
_cell.length_b   1.000
_cell.length_c   1.000
_cell.angle_alpha   90.00
_cell.angle_beta   90.00
_cell.angle_gamma   90.00
#
_symmetry.space_group_name_H-M   'P 1'
#
loop_
_entity.id
_entity.type
_entity.pdbx_description
1 polymer ?
#
loop_
_entity_poly.entity_id
_entity_poly.type
_entity_poly.pdbx_seq_one_letter_code
_entity_poly.pdbx_strand_id
1 'polypeptide(L)'
;MESKKTVSRITKLFILIDDIVHIIVAILLVGAAFLLLYEAGLKFREANEHAAFQMISDLLFVLVIMEFLWSIIRYLKRLPFSIEPFLYVGIISSIRGMVVVEAKLATGSGKEILYFQLAEICVAALVVFIFVLSLYLLRKTPPASLDE
;
A
#
# COMPACT_ATOMS: atom_id res chain seq x y z
N MET A 1 -12.09 -28.69 31.99
CA MET A 1 -12.13 -27.21 32.18
C MET A 1 -10.80 -26.52 31.85
N GLU A 2 -9.69 -27.24 31.65
CA GLU A 2 -8.37 -26.67 31.29
C GLU A 2 -8.22 -26.27 29.81
N SER A 3 -8.89 -26.95 28.88
CA SER A 3 -8.77 -26.65 27.43
C SER A 3 -9.22 -25.22 27.06
N LYS A 4 -10.27 -24.67 27.71
CA LYS A 4 -10.73 -23.28 27.48
C LYS A 4 -9.72 -22.21 27.94
N LYS A 5 -8.88 -22.50 28.94
CA LYS A 5 -7.92 -21.53 29.51
C LYS A 5 -6.68 -21.37 28.61
N THR A 6 -6.22 -22.45 27.98
CA THR A 6 -5.05 -22.44 27.08
C THR A 6 -5.37 -21.73 25.76
N VAL A 7 -6.54 -22.00 25.17
CA VAL A 7 -6.99 -21.32 23.94
C VAL A 7 -7.10 -19.80 24.16
N SER A 8 -7.67 -19.37 25.30
CA SER A 8 -7.79 -17.94 25.62
C SER A 8 -6.43 -17.22 25.78
N ARG A 9 -5.40 -17.89 26.31
CA ARG A 9 -4.05 -17.30 26.45
C ARG A 9 -3.34 -17.16 25.12
N ILE A 10 -3.43 -18.17 24.24
CA ILE A 10 -2.78 -18.14 22.93
C ILE A 10 -3.39 -17.05 22.07
N THR A 11 -4.73 -16.93 22.04
CA THR A 11 -5.41 -15.87 21.27
C THR A 11 -5.06 -14.48 21.77
N LYS A 12 -4.99 -14.26 23.11
CA LYS A 12 -4.57 -12.96 23.66
C LYS A 12 -3.13 -12.61 23.34
N LEU A 13 -2.23 -13.60 23.36
CA LEU A 13 -0.84 -13.40 22.99
C LEU A 13 -0.71 -13.05 21.51
N PHE A 14 -1.44 -13.74 20.63
CA PHE A 14 -1.46 -13.46 19.20
C PHE A 14 -1.95 -12.04 18.90
N ILE A 15 -3.02 -11.61 19.59
CA ILE A 15 -3.58 -10.26 19.46
C ILE A 15 -2.58 -9.20 19.93
N LEU A 16 -1.90 -9.42 21.06
CA LEU A 16 -0.91 -8.49 21.59
C LEU A 16 0.28 -8.34 20.64
N ILE A 17 0.76 -9.45 20.09
CA ILE A 17 1.86 -9.45 19.12
C ILE A 17 1.45 -8.69 17.86
N ASP A 18 0.26 -8.94 17.32
CA ASP A 18 -0.26 -8.26 16.13
C ASP A 18 -0.36 -6.74 16.34
N ASP A 19 -0.89 -6.30 17.48
CA ASP A 19 -0.97 -4.88 17.83
C ASP A 19 0.42 -4.23 17.94
N ILE A 20 1.37 -4.91 18.59
CA ILE A 20 2.76 -4.40 18.74
C ILE A 20 3.42 -4.27 17.37
N VAL A 21 3.31 -5.28 16.50
CA VAL A 21 3.87 -5.26 15.15
C VAL A 21 3.31 -4.07 14.37
N HIS A 22 2.00 -3.85 14.40
CA HIS A 22 1.38 -2.74 13.67
C HIS A 22 1.81 -1.37 14.21
N ILE A 23 1.94 -1.20 15.53
CA ILE A 23 2.45 0.05 16.12
C ILE A 23 3.89 0.32 15.66
N ILE A 24 4.75 -0.71 15.65
CA ILE A 24 6.13 -0.57 15.17
C ILE A 24 6.14 -0.17 13.69
N VAL A 25 5.34 -0.83 12.85
CA VAL A 25 5.23 -0.48 11.42
C VAL A 25 4.74 0.95 11.23
N ALA A 26 3.73 1.39 11.99
CA ALA A 26 3.22 2.76 11.92
C ALA A 26 4.30 3.79 12.26
N ILE A 27 5.08 3.57 13.33
CA ILE A 27 6.19 4.45 13.71
C ILE A 27 7.26 4.49 12.62
N LEU A 28 7.63 3.33 12.06
CA LEU A 28 8.65 3.22 11.02
C LEU A 28 8.22 3.92 9.73
N LEU A 29 6.96 3.77 9.32
CA LEU A 29 6.39 4.47 8.17
C LEU A 29 6.40 5.98 8.40
N VAL A 30 5.94 6.46 9.55
CA VAL A 30 5.97 7.90 9.87
C VAL A 30 7.41 8.43 9.83
N GLY A 31 8.36 7.72 10.43
CA GLY A 31 9.77 8.09 10.38
C GLY A 31 10.32 8.17 8.95
N ALA A 32 10.01 7.16 8.12
CA ALA A 32 10.42 7.15 6.71
C ALA A 32 9.81 8.32 5.93
N ALA A 33 8.51 8.62 6.12
CA ALA A 33 7.86 9.77 5.49
C ALA A 33 8.57 11.08 5.84
N PHE A 34 8.90 11.30 7.11
CA PHE A 34 9.61 12.50 7.54
C PHE A 34 11.01 12.61 6.93
N LEU A 35 11.78 11.52 6.88
CA LEU A 35 13.11 11.51 6.27
C LEU A 35 13.06 11.87 4.79
N LEU A 36 12.14 11.27 4.04
CA LEU A 36 11.97 11.54 2.61
C LEU A 36 11.50 12.97 2.34
N LEU A 37 10.58 13.49 3.15
CA LEU A 37 10.14 14.89 3.05
C LEU A 37 11.29 15.86 3.32
N TYR A 38 12.13 15.55 4.31
CA TYR A 38 13.31 16.34 4.62
C TYR A 38 14.30 16.35 3.45
N GLU A 39 14.62 15.19 2.88
CA GLU A 39 15.49 15.09 1.70
C GLU A 39 14.92 15.80 0.48
N ALA A 40 13.62 15.63 0.20
CA ALA A 40 12.94 16.29 -0.90
C ALA A 40 12.99 17.82 -0.76
N GLY A 41 12.82 18.34 0.46
CA GLY A 41 12.94 19.77 0.76
C GLY A 41 14.34 20.34 0.54
N LEU A 42 15.39 19.56 0.80
CA LEU A 42 16.77 19.97 0.52
C LEU A 42 17.03 20.04 -1.00
N LYS A 43 16.63 19.00 -1.75
CA LYS A 43 16.78 18.94 -3.22
C LYS A 43 16.03 20.08 -3.94
N PHE A 44 14.91 20.53 -3.39
CA PHE A 44 14.16 21.67 -3.92
C PHE A 44 14.98 22.97 -3.96
N ARG A 45 15.92 23.17 -3.02
CA ARG A 45 16.76 24.39 -2.99
C ARG A 45 17.77 24.47 -4.15
N GLU A 46 18.09 23.34 -4.79
CA GLU A 46 19.10 23.26 -5.85
C GLU A 46 18.52 23.41 -7.27
N ALA A 47 17.18 23.57 -7.40
CA ALA A 47 16.42 23.98 -8.59
C ALA A 47 17.01 23.56 -9.97
N ASN A 48 17.25 22.26 -10.16
CA ASN A 48 17.55 21.66 -11.47
C ASN A 48 16.34 20.87 -12.00
N GLU A 49 16.19 20.76 -13.32
CA GLU A 49 15.07 20.01 -13.94
C GLU A 49 15.02 18.54 -13.50
N HIS A 50 16.18 17.88 -13.39
CA HIS A 50 16.29 16.52 -12.85
C HIS A 50 15.86 16.44 -11.37
N ALA A 51 16.11 17.50 -10.59
CA ALA A 51 15.73 17.56 -9.18
C ALA A 51 14.21 17.65 -9.01
N ALA A 52 13.49 18.31 -9.93
CA ALA A 52 12.02 18.39 -9.89
C ALA A 52 11.35 17.03 -10.09
N PHE A 53 11.81 16.23 -11.07
CA PHE A 53 11.30 14.88 -11.29
C PHE A 53 11.60 13.95 -10.12
N GLN A 54 12.81 14.04 -9.56
CA GLN A 54 13.18 13.23 -8.41
C GLN A 54 12.37 13.62 -7.16
N MET A 55 12.11 14.91 -6.97
CA MET A 55 11.22 15.40 -5.90
C MET A 55 9.80 14.86 -6.06
N ILE A 56 9.23 14.87 -7.27
CA ILE A 56 7.90 14.30 -7.52
C ILE A 56 7.89 12.81 -7.17
N SER A 57 8.92 12.05 -7.56
CA SER A 57 9.05 10.63 -7.21
C SER A 57 9.12 10.43 -5.69
N ASP A 58 9.92 11.23 -4.97
CA ASP A 58 10.06 11.17 -3.52
C ASP A 58 8.73 11.51 -2.82
N LEU A 59 7.99 12.50 -3.32
CA LEU A 59 6.66 12.86 -2.82
C LEU A 59 5.63 11.77 -3.09
N LEU A 60 5.62 11.16 -4.29
CA LEU A 60 4.75 10.02 -4.57
C LEU A 60 5.06 8.86 -3.62
N PHE A 61 6.32 8.65 -3.25
CA PHE A 61 6.72 7.64 -2.27
C PHE A 61 6.25 7.97 -0.85
N VAL A 62 6.31 9.23 -0.42
CA VAL A 62 5.72 9.68 0.85
C VAL A 62 4.20 9.43 0.86
N LEU A 63 3.52 9.71 -0.24
CA LEU A 63 2.10 9.38 -0.38
C LEU A 63 1.86 7.86 -0.24
N VAL A 64 2.85 6.99 -0.55
CA VAL A 64 2.73 5.51 -0.45
C VAL A 64 2.63 5.16 1.00
N ILE A 65 3.62 5.65 1.72
CA ILE A 65 3.77 5.47 3.15
C ILE A 65 2.55 6.00 3.89
N MET A 66 2.04 7.18 3.52
CA MET A 66 0.82 7.76 4.10
C MET A 66 -0.42 6.90 3.87
N GLU A 67 -0.60 6.37 2.66
CA GLU A 67 -1.74 5.51 2.35
C GLU A 67 -1.69 4.19 3.12
N PHE A 68 -0.50 3.58 3.20
CA PHE A 68 -0.28 2.40 4.04
C PHE A 68 -0.52 2.70 5.52
N LEU A 69 -0.07 3.84 6.03
CA LEU A 69 -0.31 4.26 7.40
C LEU A 69 -1.81 4.38 7.70
N TRP A 70 -2.58 4.99 6.80
CA TRP A 70 -4.03 5.10 6.96
C TRP A 70 -4.71 3.74 6.98
N SER A 71 -4.23 2.82 6.15
CA SER A 71 -4.69 1.42 6.10
C SER A 71 -4.42 0.70 7.43
N ILE A 72 -3.22 0.87 7.97
CA ILE A 72 -2.81 0.31 9.26
C ILE A 72 -3.63 0.92 10.40
N ILE A 73 -3.89 2.23 10.40
CA ILE A 73 -4.72 2.88 11.42
C ILE A 73 -6.15 2.35 11.37
N ARG A 74 -6.72 2.19 10.16
CA ARG A 74 -8.05 1.62 9.97
C ARG A 74 -8.12 0.19 10.50
N TYR A 75 -7.07 -0.59 10.27
CA TYR A 75 -6.93 -1.93 10.83
C TYR A 75 -6.85 -1.91 12.37
N LEU A 76 -6.04 -1.04 12.95
CA LEU A 76 -5.87 -0.87 14.39
C LEU A 76 -7.17 -0.51 15.11
N LYS A 77 -8.08 0.21 14.42
CA LYS A 77 -9.42 0.54 14.93
C LYS A 77 -10.37 -0.67 15.02
N ARG A 78 -9.89 -1.89 14.77
CA ARG A 78 -10.64 -3.15 14.89
C ARG A 78 -11.98 -3.11 14.15
N LEU A 79 -12.04 -2.40 13.03
CA LEU A 79 -13.15 -2.62 12.11
C LEU A 79 -13.13 -4.11 11.72
N PRO A 80 -14.29 -4.77 11.59
CA PRO A 80 -14.35 -6.17 11.20
C PRO A 80 -13.45 -6.37 9.98
N PHE A 81 -12.56 -7.37 10.03
CA PHE A 81 -11.53 -7.67 9.02
C PHE A 81 -12.23 -8.08 7.73
N SER A 82 -12.69 -7.08 6.98
CA SER A 82 -13.24 -7.28 5.66
C SER A 82 -12.07 -7.36 4.70
N ILE A 83 -12.15 -8.29 3.75
CA ILE A 83 -11.19 -8.41 2.65
C ILE A 83 -11.24 -7.13 1.78
N GLU A 84 -12.34 -6.37 1.85
CA GLU A 84 -12.59 -5.19 1.03
C GLU A 84 -11.59 -4.04 1.30
N PRO A 85 -11.37 -3.56 2.56
CA PRO A 85 -10.28 -2.62 2.88
C PRO A 85 -8.91 -3.05 2.35
N PHE A 86 -8.54 -4.32 2.48
CA PHE A 86 -7.22 -4.80 2.03
C PHE A 86 -7.08 -4.70 0.50
N LEU A 87 -8.12 -5.11 -0.24
CA LEU A 87 -8.14 -5.00 -1.70
C LEU A 87 -8.06 -3.54 -2.17
N TYR A 88 -8.73 -2.60 -1.50
CA TYR A 88 -8.60 -1.17 -1.84
C TYR A 88 -7.17 -0.68 -1.71
N VAL A 89 -6.47 -1.08 -0.66
CA VAL A 89 -5.07 -0.68 -0.43
C VAL A 89 -4.15 -1.25 -1.50
N GLY A 90 -4.36 -2.52 -1.88
CA GLY A 90 -3.68 -3.14 -3.01
C GLY A 90 -3.87 -2.37 -4.32
N ILE A 91 -5.12 -2.01 -4.64
CA ILE A 91 -5.46 -1.25 -5.85
C ILE A 91 -4.78 0.13 -5.85
N ILE A 92 -4.91 0.88 -4.75
CA ILE A 92 -4.35 2.24 -4.66
C ILE A 92 -2.82 2.19 -4.77
N SER A 93 -2.16 1.19 -4.17
CA SER A 93 -0.72 1.00 -4.28
C SER A 93 -0.29 0.70 -5.73
N SER A 94 -1.01 -0.19 -6.43
CA SER A 94 -0.70 -0.54 -7.82
C SER A 94 -0.93 0.62 -8.80
N ILE A 95 -2.05 1.35 -8.69
CA ILE A 95 -2.34 2.52 -9.55
C ILE A 95 -1.27 3.59 -9.40
N ARG A 96 -0.83 3.87 -8.18
CA ARG A 96 0.21 4.86 -7.95
C ARG A 96 1.55 4.44 -8.54
N GLY A 97 1.95 3.17 -8.40
CA GLY A 97 3.15 2.64 -9.06
C GLY A 97 3.13 2.87 -10.56
N MET A 98 1.97 2.65 -11.19
CA MET A 98 1.75 2.92 -12.62
C MET A 98 1.99 4.39 -12.99
N VAL A 99 1.47 5.35 -12.21
CA VAL A 99 1.71 6.80 -12.43
C VAL A 99 3.19 7.17 -12.37
N VAL A 100 3.95 6.56 -11.45
CA VAL A 100 5.41 6.78 -11.36
C VAL A 100 6.12 6.30 -12.63
N VAL A 101 5.74 5.14 -13.16
CA VAL A 101 6.33 4.58 -14.39
C VAL A 101 5.97 5.46 -15.60
N GLU A 102 4.74 5.96 -15.68
CA GLU A 102 4.34 6.92 -16.72
C GLU A 102 5.12 8.23 -16.65
N ALA A 103 5.36 8.76 -15.45
CA ALA A 103 6.18 9.96 -15.27
C ALA A 103 7.63 9.74 -15.75
N LYS A 104 8.21 8.56 -15.50
CA LYS A 104 9.55 8.18 -15.99
C LYS A 104 9.60 8.02 -17.52
N LEU A 105 8.52 7.55 -18.13
CA LEU A 105 8.40 7.50 -19.59
C LEU A 105 8.38 8.91 -20.20
N ALA A 106 7.63 9.84 -19.58
CA ALA A 106 7.51 11.22 -20.03
C ALA A 106 8.86 11.98 -20.01
N THR A 107 9.79 11.60 -19.14
CA THR A 107 11.14 12.21 -19.06
C THR A 107 12.12 11.81 -20.17
N GLY A 108 11.70 11.01 -21.16
CA GLY A 108 12.54 10.65 -22.31
C GLY A 108 13.48 9.49 -22.02
N SER A 109 12.91 8.28 -21.92
CA SER A 109 13.69 7.04 -21.82
C SER A 109 14.11 6.53 -23.21
N GLY A 110 15.35 6.06 -23.38
CA GLY A 110 15.85 5.54 -24.66
C GLY A 110 15.05 4.34 -25.19
N LYS A 111 15.09 4.08 -26.51
CA LYS A 111 14.28 3.06 -27.20
C LYS A 111 14.33 1.66 -26.57
N GLU A 112 15.47 1.23 -26.03
CA GLU A 112 15.58 -0.09 -25.39
C GLU A 112 14.87 -0.15 -24.02
N ILE A 113 14.87 0.95 -23.28
CA ILE A 113 14.21 1.07 -21.97
C ILE A 113 12.68 1.12 -22.14
N LEU A 114 12.22 1.61 -23.28
CA LEU A 114 10.81 1.80 -23.59
C LEU A 114 10.03 0.48 -23.62
N TYR A 115 10.60 -0.59 -24.19
CA TYR A 115 9.96 -1.92 -24.18
C TYR A 115 9.80 -2.50 -22.77
N PHE A 116 10.80 -2.31 -21.92
CA PHE A 116 10.76 -2.78 -20.55
C PHE A 116 9.71 -2.01 -19.72
N GLN A 117 9.68 -0.68 -19.85
CA GLN A 117 8.71 0.18 -19.18
C GLN A 117 7.26 -0.08 -19.63
N LEU A 118 7.04 -0.37 -20.91
CA LEU A 118 5.72 -0.78 -21.41
C LEU A 118 5.27 -2.12 -20.79
N ALA A 119 6.18 -3.09 -20.69
CA ALA A 119 5.88 -4.36 -20.03
C ALA A 119 5.55 -4.16 -18.53
N GLU A 120 6.28 -3.28 -17.85
CA GLU A 120 6.02 -2.93 -16.45
C GLU A 120 4.62 -2.33 -16.25
N ILE A 121 4.20 -1.41 -17.13
CA ILE A 121 2.85 -0.84 -17.11
C ILE A 121 1.79 -1.91 -17.39
N CYS A 122 2.00 -2.77 -18.37
CA CYS A 122 1.06 -3.87 -18.67
C CYS A 122 0.88 -4.81 -17.47
N VAL A 123 1.96 -5.16 -16.77
CA VAL A 123 1.90 -5.99 -15.56
C VAL A 123 1.17 -5.26 -14.44
N ALA A 124 1.47 -3.97 -14.21
CA ALA A 124 0.79 -3.17 -13.19
C ALA A 124 -0.72 -3.09 -13.47
N ALA A 125 -1.12 -2.84 -14.71
CA ALA A 125 -2.51 -2.80 -15.14
C ALA A 125 -3.21 -4.16 -14.95
N LEU A 126 -2.53 -5.27 -15.27
CA LEU A 126 -3.06 -6.62 -15.03
C LEU A 126 -3.31 -6.87 -13.53
N VAL A 127 -2.39 -6.46 -12.65
CA VAL A 127 -2.53 -6.60 -11.20
C VAL A 127 -3.74 -5.81 -10.69
N VAL A 128 -3.91 -4.56 -11.14
CA VAL A 128 -5.09 -3.75 -10.80
C VAL A 128 -6.37 -4.43 -11.28
N PHE A 129 -6.37 -4.95 -12.51
CA PHE A 129 -7.52 -5.67 -13.06
C PHE A 129 -7.90 -6.90 -12.21
N ILE A 130 -6.91 -7.69 -11.77
CA ILE A 130 -7.14 -8.84 -10.88
C ILE A 130 -7.76 -8.39 -9.55
N PHE A 131 -7.24 -7.33 -8.91
CA PHE A 131 -7.82 -6.84 -7.66
C PHE A 131 -9.25 -6.32 -7.82
N VAL A 132 -9.54 -5.60 -8.91
CA VAL A 132 -10.90 -5.15 -9.23
C VAL A 132 -11.83 -6.35 -9.46
N LEU A 133 -11.37 -7.38 -10.17
CA LEU A 133 -12.12 -8.61 -10.37
C LEU A 133 -12.38 -9.33 -9.05
N SER A 134 -11.37 -9.43 -8.17
CA SER A 134 -11.53 -10.00 -6.82
C SER A 134 -12.56 -9.23 -6.00
N LEU A 135 -12.54 -7.89 -6.03
CA LEU A 135 -13.56 -7.06 -5.37
C LEU A 135 -14.95 -7.29 -5.94
N TYR A 136 -15.06 -7.39 -7.27
CA TYR A 136 -16.33 -7.64 -7.93
C TYR A 136 -16.93 -8.99 -7.51
N LEU A 137 -16.12 -10.05 -7.46
CA LEU A 137 -16.54 -11.37 -6.99
C LEU A 137 -16.94 -11.34 -5.51
N LEU A 138 -16.14 -10.69 -4.66
CA LEU A 138 -16.42 -10.57 -3.23
C LEU A 138 -17.77 -9.89 -2.95
N ARG A 139 -18.10 -8.86 -3.73
CA ARG A 139 -19.39 -8.15 -3.62
C ARG A 139 -20.58 -8.95 -4.15
N LYS A 140 -20.35 -9.89 -5.05
CA LYS A 140 -21.40 -10.68 -5.69
C LYS A 140 -21.78 -11.92 -4.90
N THR A 141 -20.96 -12.35 -3.94
CA THR A 141 -21.29 -13.45 -3.02
C THR A 141 -22.37 -12.98 -2.04
N PRO A 142 -23.60 -13.51 -2.10
CA PRO A 142 -24.62 -13.24 -1.09
C PRO A 142 -24.11 -13.70 0.29
N PRO A 143 -24.51 -13.06 1.40
CA PRO A 143 -24.24 -13.62 2.71
C PRO A 143 -24.76 -15.05 2.72
N ALA A 144 -23.90 -16.01 3.05
CA ALA A 144 -24.31 -17.39 3.19
C ALA A 144 -25.46 -17.42 4.20
N SER A 145 -26.69 -17.58 3.71
CA SER A 145 -27.83 -17.85 4.56
C SER A 145 -27.55 -19.20 5.20
N LEU A 146 -27.20 -19.14 6.48
CA LEU A 146 -27.36 -20.27 7.38
C LEU A 146 -28.86 -20.43 7.57
N ASP A 147 -29.52 -21.01 6.56
CA ASP A 147 -30.86 -21.51 6.71
C ASP A 147 -30.76 -22.83 7.49
N GLU A 148 -31.37 -22.81 8.68
CA GLU A 148 -31.52 -23.93 9.64
C GLU A 148 -32.16 -25.18 9.04
#